data_AF-C8N706-F1
#
_entry.id   AF-C8N706-F1
#
_cell.length_a   1.000
_cell.length_b   1.000
_cell.length_c   1.000
_cell.angle_alpha   90.00
_cell.angle_beta   90.00
_cell.angle_gamma   90.00
#
_symmetry.space_group_name_H-M   'P 1'
#
loop_
_entity.id
_entity.type
_entity.pdbx_description
1 polymer ?
#
loop_
_entity_poly.entity_id
_entity_poly.type
_entity_poly.pdbx_seq_one_letter_code
_entity_poly.pdbx_strand_id
1 'polypeptide(L)'
;MHKNGKTPWALLLAAYITVWLLASWLRSPSLDSYGDMVENYAWGQTWEWGSFKHPPLFAWLVRLWFSVFPTEVWAYFLLSYVNAAVGALGIVALATLWLPPSHDVRRDNARLLALLFALASLPYANLAAKFNADTVLLSLWPWTAFCFFRAAR
;
A
#
# COMPACT_ATOMS: atom_id res chain seq x y z
N MET A 1 18.36 13.14 -29.21
CA MET A 1 16.97 13.45 -28.80
C MET A 1 16.63 12.65 -27.55
N HIS A 2 16.84 13.23 -26.37
CA HIS A 2 16.46 12.61 -25.11
C HIS A 2 14.95 12.80 -24.96
N LYS A 3 14.14 11.81 -25.36
CA LYS A 3 12.70 11.88 -25.08
C LYS A 3 12.55 11.94 -23.57
N ASN A 4 11.91 13.01 -23.08
CA ASN A 4 11.40 13.12 -21.71
C ASN A 4 10.35 12.00 -21.51
N GLY A 5 10.82 10.78 -21.30
CA GLY A 5 9.98 9.66 -20.89
C GLY A 5 9.56 9.95 -19.46
N LYS A 6 8.42 10.63 -19.27
CA LYS A 6 7.77 10.67 -17.97
C LYS A 6 7.58 9.21 -17.57
N THR A 7 8.35 8.74 -16.59
CA THR A 7 8.27 7.36 -16.14
C THR A 7 6.81 7.11 -15.73
N PRO A 8 6.12 6.09 -16.26
CA PRO A 8 4.66 5.98 -16.15
C PRO A 8 4.21 5.42 -14.79
N TRP A 9 4.76 5.93 -13.68
CA TRP A 9 4.52 5.46 -12.31
C TRP A 9 3.03 5.48 -11.99
N ALA A 10 2.35 6.59 -12.30
CA ALA A 10 0.93 6.74 -12.04
C ALA A 10 0.10 5.70 -12.79
N LEU A 11 0.42 5.44 -14.07
CA LEU A 11 -0.28 4.42 -14.87
C LEU A 11 0.00 3.02 -14.33
N LEU A 12 1.24 2.72 -13.95
CA LEU A 12 1.62 1.43 -13.37
C LEU A 12 0.89 1.18 -12.04
N LEU A 13 0.88 2.16 -11.15
CA LEU A 13 0.18 2.07 -9.86
C LEU A 13 -1.33 1.96 -10.05
N ALA A 14 -1.92 2.76 -10.95
CA ALA A 14 -3.34 2.69 -11.26
C ALA A 14 -3.71 1.31 -11.84
N ALA A 15 -2.90 0.77 -12.76
CA ALA A 15 -3.09 -0.56 -13.31
C ALA A 15 -2.96 -1.64 -12.23
N TYR A 16 -1.94 -1.56 -11.38
CA TYR A 16 -1.75 -2.48 -10.25
C TYR A 16 -2.94 -2.47 -9.30
N ILE A 17 -3.38 -1.29 -8.84
CA ILE A 17 -4.54 -1.14 -7.94
C ILE A 17 -5.78 -1.72 -8.62
N THR A 18 -6.04 -1.35 -9.87
CA THR A 18 -7.24 -1.78 -10.60
C THR A 18 -7.27 -3.30 -10.79
N VAL A 19 -6.18 -3.89 -11.27
CA VAL A 19 -6.10 -5.34 -11.53
C VAL A 19 -6.30 -6.13 -10.25
N TRP A 20 -5.60 -5.75 -9.18
CA TRP A 20 -5.67 -6.52 -7.95
C TRP A 20 -6.94 -6.29 -7.14
N LEU A 21 -7.49 -5.07 -7.18
CA LEU A 21 -8.82 -4.77 -6.66
C LEU A 21 -9.85 -5.66 -7.35
N LEU A 22 -9.89 -5.68 -8.68
CA LEU A 22 -10.87 -6.48 -9.43
C LEU A 22 -10.67 -7.97 -9.15
N ALA A 23 -9.43 -8.46 -9.16
CA ALA A 23 -9.14 -9.86 -8.85
C ALA A 23 -9.63 -10.25 -7.45
N SER A 24 -9.40 -9.42 -6.43
CA SER A 24 -9.83 -9.68 -5.06
C SER A 24 -11.34 -9.52 -4.88
N TRP A 25 -11.95 -8.54 -5.53
CA TRP A 25 -13.39 -8.33 -5.48
C TRP A 25 -14.17 -9.48 -6.13
N LEU A 26 -13.71 -9.98 -7.27
CA LEU A 26 -14.31 -11.14 -7.95
C LEU A 26 -14.09 -12.45 -7.17
N ARG A 27 -12.92 -12.63 -6.56
CA ARG A 27 -12.56 -13.85 -5.80
C ARG A 27 -13.20 -13.90 -4.41
N SER A 28 -13.39 -12.75 -3.77
CA SER A 28 -13.79 -12.63 -2.37
C SER A 28 -14.85 -11.54 -2.19
N PRO A 29 -16.05 -11.74 -2.76
CA PRO A 29 -17.13 -10.74 -2.68
C PRO A 29 -17.66 -10.55 -1.24
N SER A 30 -17.36 -11.47 -0.33
CA SER A 30 -17.71 -11.39 1.09
C SER A 30 -16.52 -10.99 1.98
N LEU A 31 -15.51 -10.31 1.43
CA LEU A 31 -14.24 -9.98 2.10
C LEU A 31 -13.45 -11.23 2.54
N ASP A 32 -12.51 -11.07 3.47
CA ASP A 32 -11.68 -12.16 3.96
C ASP A 32 -12.48 -13.16 4.81
N SER A 33 -12.17 -14.44 4.67
CA SER A 33 -12.88 -15.52 5.36
C SER A 33 -12.68 -15.56 6.87
N TYR A 34 -11.65 -14.87 7.39
CA TYR A 34 -11.32 -14.85 8.82
C TYR A 34 -12.09 -13.76 9.56
N GLY A 35 -12.69 -12.80 8.84
CA GLY A 35 -13.47 -11.71 9.40
C GLY A 35 -12.63 -10.52 9.86
N ASP A 36 -11.33 -10.49 9.57
CA ASP A 36 -10.42 -9.44 10.02
C ASP A 36 -10.85 -8.07 9.50
N MET A 37 -11.26 -7.99 8.22
CA MET A 37 -11.66 -6.72 7.60
C MET A 37 -12.98 -6.21 8.18
N VAL A 38 -13.94 -7.11 8.45
CA VAL A 38 -15.23 -6.74 9.05
C VAL A 38 -15.04 -6.30 10.50
N GLU A 39 -14.24 -7.03 11.27
CA GLU A 39 -13.89 -6.67 12.66
C GLU A 39 -13.19 -5.30 12.71
N ASN A 40 -12.22 -5.08 11.83
CA ASN A 40 -11.52 -3.81 11.69
C ASN A 40 -12.49 -2.65 11.35
N TYR A 41 -13.45 -2.89 10.44
CA TYR A 41 -14.49 -1.90 10.16
C TYR A 41 -15.35 -1.59 11.37
N ALA A 42 -15.73 -2.61 12.15
CA ALA A 42 -16.50 -2.45 13.38
C ALA A 42 -15.73 -1.63 14.42
N TRP A 43 -14.43 -1.91 14.62
CA TRP A 43 -13.57 -1.10 15.49
C TRP A 43 -13.39 0.34 14.99
N GLY A 44 -13.41 0.56 13.68
CA GLY A 44 -13.39 1.91 13.11
C GLY A 44 -14.66 2.72 13.37
N GLN A 45 -15.76 2.12 13.85
CA GLN A 45 -16.99 2.87 14.14
C GLN A 45 -16.86 3.74 15.40
N THR A 46 -15.85 3.50 16.22
CA THR A 46 -15.49 4.31 17.38
C THR A 46 -14.05 4.82 17.26
N TRP A 47 -13.74 5.97 17.87
CA TRP A 47 -12.36 6.51 17.94
C TRP A 47 -11.62 5.95 19.16
N GLU A 48 -11.61 4.63 19.30
CA GLU A 48 -10.92 3.96 20.40
C GLU A 48 -9.41 3.99 20.19
N TRP A 49 -8.65 3.99 21.29
CA TRP A 49 -7.18 4.00 21.27
C TRP A 49 -6.57 2.60 21.16
N GLY A 50 -7.36 1.61 20.77
CA GLY A 50 -6.94 0.23 20.53
C GLY A 50 -8.08 -0.72 20.86
N SER A 51 -8.02 -1.92 20.29
CA SER A 51 -8.90 -3.02 20.69
C SER A 51 -8.18 -3.94 21.67
N PHE A 52 -8.90 -4.96 22.16
CA PHE A 52 -8.27 -6.04 22.93
C PHE A 52 -7.23 -6.84 22.12
N LYS A 53 -7.18 -6.69 20.78
CA LYS A 53 -6.20 -7.36 19.91
C LYS A 53 -5.06 -6.45 19.43
N HIS A 54 -5.36 -5.21 19.04
CA HIS A 54 -4.42 -4.40 18.26
C HIS A 54 -4.47 -2.89 18.55
N PRO A 55 -3.37 -2.14 18.30
CA PRO A 55 -3.35 -0.67 18.34
C PRO A 55 -4.28 -0.03 17.29
N PRO A 56 -4.70 1.22 17.44
CA PRO A 56 -5.90 1.74 16.77
C PRO A 56 -5.72 2.16 15.31
N LEU A 57 -4.48 2.32 14.84
CA LEU A 57 -4.19 3.03 13.60
C LEU A 57 -4.94 2.47 12.37
N PHE A 58 -4.94 1.15 12.19
CA PHE A 58 -5.57 0.53 11.03
C PHE A 58 -7.10 0.69 11.04
N ALA A 59 -7.74 0.66 12.22
CA ALA A 59 -9.17 0.93 12.38
C ALA A 59 -9.51 2.41 12.12
N TRP A 60 -8.67 3.33 12.59
CA TRP A 60 -8.81 4.76 12.28
C TRP A 60 -8.71 5.05 10.78
N LEU A 61 -7.78 4.40 10.08
CA LEU A 61 -7.65 4.52 8.63
C LEU A 61 -8.90 4.02 7.90
N VAL A 62 -9.47 2.89 8.35
CA VAL A 62 -10.73 2.38 7.79
C VAL A 62 -11.88 3.36 8.00
N ARG A 63 -12.00 3.93 9.20
CA ARG A 63 -13.01 4.96 9.48
C ARG A 63 -12.88 6.16 8.55
N LEU A 64 -11.66 6.71 8.46
CA LEU A 64 -11.39 7.87 7.60
C LEU A 64 -11.70 7.55 6.15
N TRP A 65 -11.34 6.36 5.68
CA TRP A 65 -11.61 5.90 4.33
C TRP A 65 -13.10 5.87 4.01
N PHE A 66 -13.90 5.20 4.85
CA PHE A 66 -15.36 5.09 4.64
C PHE A 66 -16.14 6.34 5.03
N SER A 67 -15.48 7.37 5.57
CA SER A 67 -16.08 8.71 5.65
C SER A 67 -16.13 9.44 4.30
N VAL A 68 -15.34 8.97 3.32
CA VAL A 68 -15.23 9.55 1.96
C VAL A 68 -15.77 8.59 0.90
N PHE A 69 -15.44 7.29 1.00
CA PHE A 69 -15.88 6.24 0.09
C PHE A 69 -17.13 5.53 0.61
N PRO A 70 -17.99 4.98 -0.26
CA PRO A 70 -19.15 4.22 0.18
C PRO A 70 -18.74 2.94 0.91
N THR A 71 -19.55 2.49 1.87
CA THR A 71 -19.38 1.24 2.61
C THR A 71 -19.69 0.02 1.73
N GLU A 72 -18.81 -0.21 0.75
CA GLU A 72 -18.91 -1.27 -0.25
C GLU A 72 -17.64 -2.12 -0.28
N VAL A 73 -17.77 -3.38 -0.68
CA VAL A 73 -16.66 -4.35 -0.69
C VAL A 73 -15.50 -3.89 -1.58
N TRP A 74 -15.80 -3.38 -2.77
CA TRP A 74 -14.77 -2.88 -3.69
C TRP A 74 -14.01 -1.69 -3.10
N ALA A 75 -14.67 -0.85 -2.30
CA ALA A 75 -14.05 0.31 -1.68
C ALA A 75 -13.08 -0.12 -0.58
N TYR A 76 -13.35 -1.24 0.09
CA TYR A 76 -12.42 -1.81 1.05
C TYR A 76 -11.17 -2.39 0.35
N PHE A 77 -11.34 -3.15 -0.73
CA PHE A 77 -10.20 -3.63 -1.52
C PHE A 77 -9.38 -2.48 -2.11
N LEU A 78 -10.05 -1.38 -2.49
CA LEU A 78 -9.35 -0.16 -2.92
C LEU A 78 -8.45 0.39 -1.80
N LEU A 79 -8.94 0.48 -0.56
CA LEU A 79 -8.10 0.86 0.59
C LEU A 79 -6.90 -0.06 0.74
N SER A 80 -7.11 -1.39 0.66
CA SER A 80 -6.03 -2.37 0.83
C SER A 80 -4.91 -2.16 -0.19
N TYR A 81 -5.25 -1.99 -1.47
CA TYR A 81 -4.28 -1.81 -2.55
C TYR A 81 -3.70 -0.40 -2.63
N VAL A 82 -4.41 0.63 -2.17
CA VAL A 82 -3.84 1.97 -1.97
C VAL A 82 -2.78 1.94 -0.88
N ASN A 83 -3.05 1.29 0.26
CA ASN A 83 -2.05 1.13 1.32
C ASN A 83 -0.79 0.37 0.82
N ALA A 84 -0.97 -0.70 0.06
CA ALA A 84 0.14 -1.43 -0.54
C ALA A 84 0.91 -0.57 -1.56
N ALA A 85 0.22 0.20 -2.41
CA ALA A 85 0.87 1.14 -3.33
C ALA A 85 1.72 2.20 -2.59
N VAL A 86 1.20 2.75 -1.47
CA VAL A 86 1.95 3.67 -0.60
C VAL A 86 3.19 3.01 -0.03
N GLY A 87 3.10 1.75 0.40
CA GLY A 87 4.25 0.97 0.88
C GLY A 87 5.31 0.73 -0.19
N ALA A 88 4.89 0.39 -1.42
CA ALA A 88 5.80 0.17 -2.54
C ALA A 88 6.56 1.45 -2.91
N LEU A 89 5.90 2.62 -2.83
CA LEU A 89 6.56 3.91 -2.94
C LEU A 89 7.58 4.15 -1.82
N GLY A 90 7.28 3.74 -0.60
CA GLY A 90 8.24 3.76 0.52
C GLY A 90 9.46 2.87 0.28
N ILE A 91 9.29 1.67 -0.29
CA ILE A 91 10.40 0.79 -0.68
C ILE A 91 11.29 1.47 -1.72
N VAL A 92 10.68 2.10 -2.72
CA VAL A 92 11.43 2.87 -3.73
C VAL A 92 12.19 4.01 -3.05
N ALA A 93 11.52 4.82 -2.23
CA ALA A 93 12.14 5.93 -1.52
C ALA A 93 13.36 5.45 -0.70
N LEU A 94 13.19 4.36 0.05
CA LEU A 94 14.26 3.69 0.76
C LEU A 94 15.40 3.29 -0.19
N ALA A 95 15.13 2.51 -1.23
CA ALA A 95 16.14 2.07 -2.20
C ALA A 95 16.92 3.24 -2.81
N THR A 96 16.26 4.39 -3.05
CA THR A 96 16.93 5.57 -3.62
C THR A 96 18.01 6.18 -2.74
N LEU A 97 18.01 5.92 -1.43
CA LEU A 97 19.10 6.35 -0.56
C LEU A 97 20.43 5.72 -0.98
N TRP A 98 20.44 4.49 -1.49
CA TRP A 98 21.68 3.79 -1.90
C TRP A 98 22.01 3.93 -3.39
N LEU A 99 21.17 4.62 -4.17
CA LEU A 99 21.49 4.91 -5.57
C LEU A 99 22.38 6.15 -5.66
N PRO A 100 23.38 6.17 -6.58
CA PRO A 100 24.16 7.37 -6.84
C PRO A 100 23.26 8.58 -7.15
N PRO A 101 23.64 9.81 -6.77
CA PRO A 101 22.84 11.01 -6.98
C PRO A 101 22.77 11.45 -8.46
N SER A 102 23.16 10.60 -9.42
CA SER A 102 23.11 10.91 -10.85
C SER A 102 21.67 11.00 -11.37
N HIS A 103 21.40 11.91 -12.29
CA HIS A 103 20.14 11.96 -13.03
C HIS A 103 20.29 11.20 -14.36
N ASP A 104 20.68 9.92 -14.26
CA ASP A 104 20.89 9.05 -15.41
C ASP A 104 19.76 8.03 -15.58
N VAL A 105 19.66 7.49 -16.81
CA VAL A 105 18.69 6.45 -17.16
C VAL A 105 18.84 5.21 -16.27
N ARG A 106 20.05 4.92 -15.77
CA ARG A 106 20.30 3.76 -14.90
C ARG A 106 19.59 3.91 -13.57
N ARG A 107 19.62 5.09 -12.95
CA ARG A 107 18.92 5.37 -11.70
C ARG A 107 17.41 5.30 -11.87
N ASP A 108 16.88 5.86 -12.95
CA ASP A 108 15.45 5.80 -13.24
C ASP A 108 14.98 4.36 -13.48
N ASN A 109 15.77 3.56 -14.20
CA ASN A 109 15.53 2.13 -14.37
C ASN A 109 15.59 1.37 -13.04
N ALA A 110 16.58 1.65 -12.18
CA ALA A 110 16.69 1.01 -10.87
C ALA A 110 15.47 1.31 -9.98
N ARG A 111 14.98 2.55 -9.98
CA ARG A 111 13.76 2.95 -9.27
C ARG A 111 12.53 2.24 -9.82
N LEU A 112 12.40 2.17 -11.14
CA LEU A 112 11.29 1.48 -11.79
C LEU A 112 11.31 -0.02 -11.46
N LEU A 113 12.48 -0.67 -11.51
CA LEU A 113 12.63 -2.08 -11.13
C LEU A 113 12.31 -2.31 -9.65
N ALA A 114 12.75 -1.43 -8.76
CA ALA A 114 12.40 -1.50 -7.35
C ALA A 114 10.88 -1.43 -7.15
N LEU A 115 10.19 -0.53 -7.87
CA LEU A 115 8.73 -0.47 -7.84
C LEU A 115 8.10 -1.75 -8.38
N LEU A 116 8.52 -2.20 -9.56
CA LEU A 116 7.96 -3.40 -10.20
C LEU A 116 8.12 -4.64 -9.32
N PHE A 117 9.30 -4.86 -8.74
CA PHE A 117 9.54 -5.97 -7.84
C PHE A 117 8.77 -5.85 -6.53
N ALA A 118 8.63 -4.64 -5.97
CA ALA A 118 7.79 -4.41 -4.82
C ALA A 118 6.34 -4.79 -5.12
N LEU A 119 5.75 -4.26 -6.19
CA LEU A 119 4.36 -4.52 -6.59
C LEU A 119 4.09 -5.98 -6.99
N ALA A 120 5.09 -6.67 -7.57
CA ALA A 120 4.99 -8.07 -7.96
C ALA A 120 5.22 -9.05 -6.80
N SER A 121 5.73 -8.58 -5.66
CA SER A 121 6.02 -9.42 -4.51
C SER A 121 4.74 -9.97 -3.86
N LEU A 122 4.81 -11.17 -3.29
CA LEU A 122 3.67 -11.82 -2.63
C LEU A 122 2.97 -10.93 -1.58
N PRO A 123 3.69 -10.17 -0.72
CA PRO A 123 3.06 -9.29 0.26
C PRO A 123 2.20 -8.19 -0.36
N TYR A 124 2.69 -7.58 -1.44
CA TYR A 124 2.00 -6.47 -2.11
C TYR A 124 0.98 -6.97 -3.15
N ALA A 125 1.06 -8.21 -3.62
CA ALA A 125 0.08 -8.80 -4.52
C ALA A 125 -1.08 -9.44 -3.74
N ASN A 126 -0.89 -10.68 -3.27
CA ASN A 126 -1.96 -11.50 -2.74
C ASN A 126 -2.29 -11.18 -1.28
N LEU A 127 -1.28 -10.94 -0.44
CA LEU A 127 -1.51 -10.69 0.99
C LEU A 127 -2.15 -9.32 1.23
N ALA A 128 -1.79 -8.33 0.42
CA ALA A 128 -2.38 -6.99 0.43
C ALA A 128 -3.90 -6.97 0.21
N ALA A 129 -4.53 -8.04 -0.29
CA ALA A 129 -5.99 -8.09 -0.44
C ALA A 129 -6.74 -7.87 0.88
N LYS A 130 -6.15 -8.31 2.00
CA LYS A 130 -6.77 -8.27 3.33
C LYS A 130 -6.24 -7.07 4.11
N PHE A 131 -7.04 -6.01 4.29
CA PHE A 131 -6.59 -4.86 5.09
C PHE A 131 -6.84 -5.11 6.58
N ASN A 132 -5.77 -5.38 7.33
CA ASN A 132 -5.80 -5.71 8.76
C ASN A 132 -4.56 -5.14 9.49
N ALA A 133 -4.38 -5.55 10.75
CA ALA A 133 -3.27 -5.10 11.59
C ALA A 133 -1.88 -5.45 11.06
N ASP A 134 -1.75 -6.49 10.22
CA ASP A 134 -0.49 -6.86 9.59
C ASP A 134 -0.25 -6.04 8.32
N THR A 135 -1.26 -5.92 7.46
CA THR A 135 -1.07 -5.34 6.14
C THR A 135 -1.03 -3.81 6.14
N VAL A 136 -1.53 -3.13 7.18
CA VAL A 136 -1.24 -1.71 7.41
C VAL A 136 0.28 -1.47 7.49
N LEU A 137 1.05 -2.45 7.98
CA LEU A 137 2.50 -2.35 8.12
C LEU A 137 3.23 -2.34 6.77
N LEU A 138 2.58 -2.79 5.68
CA LEU A 138 3.13 -2.69 4.33
C LEU A 138 3.43 -1.23 3.96
N SER A 139 2.61 -0.27 4.40
CA SER A 139 2.94 1.14 4.25
C SER A 139 3.87 1.65 5.35
N LEU A 140 3.62 1.31 6.61
CA LEU A 140 4.36 1.90 7.72
C LEU A 140 5.86 1.56 7.74
N TRP A 141 6.24 0.29 7.56
CA TRP A 141 7.63 -0.12 7.73
C TRP A 141 8.58 0.46 6.68
N PRO A 142 8.27 0.46 5.37
CA PRO A 142 9.16 1.06 4.37
C PRO A 142 9.37 2.55 4.61
N TRP A 143 8.32 3.30 4.97
CA TRP A 143 8.43 4.73 5.26
C TRP A 143 9.18 5.01 6.56
N THR A 144 8.95 4.22 7.60
CA THR A 144 9.70 4.29 8.86
C THR A 144 11.20 4.09 8.61
N ALA A 145 11.54 3.03 7.86
CA ALA A 145 12.93 2.74 7.50
C ALA A 145 13.53 3.88 6.66
N PHE A 146 12.80 4.39 5.67
CA PHE A 146 13.25 5.52 4.85
C PHE A 146 13.57 6.75 5.71
N CYS A 147 12.66 7.15 6.61
CA CYS A 147 12.85 8.29 7.49
C CYS A 147 14.07 8.09 8.41
N PHE A 148 14.21 6.90 9.01
CA PHE A 148 15.34 6.57 9.87
C PHE A 148 16.68 6.66 9.13
N PHE A 149 16.82 5.95 8.00
CA PHE A 149 18.08 5.95 7.24
C PHE A 149 18.38 7.29 6.58
N ARG A 150 17.36 8.06 6.22
CA ARG A 150 17.55 9.43 5.72
C ARG A 150 18.07 10.36 6.82
N ALA A 151 17.59 10.21 8.06
CA ALA A 151 18.04 11.04 9.18
C ALA A 151 19.43 10.63 9.70
N ALA A 152 19.79 9.35 9.57
CA ALA A 152 21.08 8.82 10.03
C ALA A 152 22.24 9.00 9.04
N ARG A 153 21.97 9.56 7.85
CA ARG A 153 22.96 9.83 6.78
C ARG A 153 23.32 11.31 6.76
#